data_AF-A0A522YYM9-F1
#
_entry.id   AF-A0A522YYM9-F1
#
_cell.length_a   1.000
_cell.length_b   1.000
_cell.length_c   1.000
_cell.angle_alpha   90.00
_cell.angle_beta   90.00
_cell.angle_gamma   90.00
#
_symmetry.space_group_name_H-M   'P 1'
#
loop_
_entity.id
_entity.type
_entity.pdbx_description
1 polymer ?
#
loop_
_entity_poly.entity_id
_entity_poly.type
_entity_poly.pdbx_seq_one_letter_code
_entity_poly.pdbx_strand_id
1 'polypeptide(L)' 'MVDEMRLDSLDGVGPVTTKKLSDAGVHNIMDLVVRGPVDISEITGMDREAAEKIVTKARQT' A
#
# COMPACT_ATOMS: atom_id res chain seq x y z
N MET A 1 14.13 3.03 -16.66
CA MET A 1 14.38 3.55 -15.30
C MET A 1 13.27 3.00 -14.46
N VAL A 2 13.53 1.90 -13.75
CA VAL A 2 12.58 1.35 -12.79
C VAL A 2 12.79 2.13 -11.50
N ASP A 3 12.18 3.31 -11.42
CA ASP A 3 11.89 3.87 -10.10
C ASP A 3 10.98 2.84 -9.45
N GLU A 4 11.60 1.96 -8.66
CA GLU A 4 10.90 1.01 -7.81
C GLU A 4 9.88 1.82 -7.05
N MET A 5 8.62 1.67 -7.45
CA MET A 5 7.48 2.27 -6.82
C MET A 5 7.39 1.72 -5.40
N ARG A 6 8.15 2.34 -4.49
CA ARG A 6 8.32 1.87 -3.12
C ARG A 6 7.11 2.25 -2.28
N LEU A 7 6.68 1.32 -1.44
CA LEU A 7 5.55 1.53 -0.54
C LEU A 7 5.81 2.64 0.49
N ASP A 8 7.06 2.83 0.90
CA ASP A 8 7.47 3.85 1.88
C ASP A 8 7.41 5.30 1.34
N SER A 9 7.26 5.46 0.01
CA SER A 9 7.00 6.76 -0.62
C SER A 9 5.54 7.20 -0.49
N LEU A 10 4.63 6.30 -0.09
CA LEU A 10 3.22 6.60 0.07
C LEU A 10 2.96 7.26 1.43
N ASP A 11 2.41 8.46 1.38
CA ASP A 11 1.96 9.20 2.54
C ASP A 11 0.95 8.37 3.36
N GLY A 12 1.27 8.09 4.62
CA GLY A 12 0.48 7.21 5.50
C GLY A 12 1.00 5.76 5.59
N VAL A 13 2.03 5.40 4.83
CA VAL A 13 2.71 4.11 4.92
C VAL A 13 4.03 4.27 5.68
N GLY A 14 3.96 4.01 6.99
CA GLY A 14 5.15 3.96 7.86
C GLY A 14 5.81 2.58 7.91
N PRO A 15 6.94 2.43 8.63
CA PRO A 15 7.71 1.19 8.70
C PRO A 15 6.90 -0.04 9.13
N VAL A 16 5.95 0.14 10.05
CA VAL A 16 5.05 -0.93 10.52
C VAL A 16 4.11 -1.39 9.42
N THR A 17 3.50 -0.45 8.69
CA THR A 17 2.60 -0.73 7.57
C THR A 17 3.37 -1.40 6.43
N THR A 18 4.55 -0.89 6.07
CA THR A 18 5.43 -1.50 5.07
C THR A 18 5.77 -2.94 5.43
N LYS A 19 6.08 -3.22 6.69
CA LYS A 19 6.36 -4.58 7.16
C LYS A 19 5.13 -5.49 7.00
N LYS A 20 3.95 -5.06 7.47
CA LYS A 20 2.71 -5.85 7.32
C LYS A 20 2.38 -6.14 5.86
N LEU A 21 2.53 -5.15 4.99
CA LEU A 21 2.36 -5.28 3.55
C LEU A 21 3.35 -6.28 2.96
N SER A 22 4.64 -6.16 3.30
CA SER A 22 5.68 -7.08 2.84
C SER A 22 5.48 -8.50 3.34
N ASP A 23 5.05 -8.68 4.60
CA ASP A 23 4.73 -9.98 5.19
C ASP A 23 3.51 -10.62 4.49
N ALA A 24 2.61 -9.81 3.94
CA ALA A 24 1.52 -10.25 3.08
C ALA A 24 1.92 -10.40 1.60
N GLY A 25 3.17 -10.18 1.21
CA GLY A 25 3.60 -10.30 -0.19
C GLY A 25 3.25 -9.09 -1.07
N VAL A 26 3.00 -7.92 -0.47
CA VAL A 26 2.87 -6.63 -1.15
C VAL A 26 4.21 -5.93 -1.07
N HIS A 27 4.93 -5.86 -2.18
CA HIS A 27 6.31 -5.35 -2.22
C HIS A 27 6.42 -4.03 -2.98
N ASN A 28 5.45 -3.70 -3.81
CA ASN A 28 5.45 -2.49 -4.63
C ASN A 28 4.03 -1.89 -4.76
N ILE A 29 3.95 -0.68 -5.33
CA ILE A 29 2.67 0.02 -5.54
C ILE A 29 1.71 -0.79 -6.43
N MET A 30 2.20 -1.55 -7.42
CA MET A 30 1.34 -2.35 -8.30
C MET A 30 0.63 -3.47 -7.53
N ASP A 31 1.32 -4.15 -6.63
CA ASP A 31 0.72 -5.17 -5.75
C ASP A 31 -0.41 -4.56 -4.91
N LEU A 32 -0.20 -3.33 -4.43
CA LEU A 32 -1.17 -2.57 -3.64
C LEU A 32 -2.41 -2.19 -4.47
N VAL A 33 -2.22 -1.80 -5.73
CA VAL A 33 -3.29 -1.49 -6.68
C VAL A 33 -4.11 -2.73 -7.04
N VAL A 34 -3.46 -3.90 -7.20
CA VAL A 34 -4.11 -5.17 -7.54
C VAL A 34 -4.93 -5.72 -6.37
N ARG A 35 -4.39 -5.68 -5.14
CA ARG A 35 -5.13 -6.10 -3.93
C ARG A 35 -6.34 -5.21 -3.64
N GLY A 36 -6.19 -3.91 -3.88
CA GLY A 36 -7.25 -2.94 -3.63
C GLY A 36 -7.46 -2.61 -2.15
N PRO A 37 -8.32 -1.63 -1.83
CA PRO A 37 -8.34 -0.99 -0.52
C PRO A 37 -8.94 -1.85 0.60
N VAL A 38 -9.80 -2.81 0.24
CA VAL A 38 -10.42 -3.74 1.21
C VAL A 38 -9.35 -4.60 1.86
N ASP A 39 -8.62 -5.33 1.03
CA ASP A 39 -7.60 -6.28 1.44
C ASP A 39 -6.43 -5.56 2.15
N ILE A 40 -6.04 -4.37 1.65
CA ILE A 40 -5.04 -3.53 2.32
C ILE A 40 -5.49 -3.11 3.73
N SER A 41 -6.77 -2.75 3.92
CA SER A 41 -7.28 -2.41 5.26
C SER A 41 -7.22 -3.61 6.21
N GLU A 42 -7.52 -4.82 5.73
CA GLU A 42 -7.47 -6.05 6.52
C GLU A 42 -6.03 -6.45 6.90
N ILE A 43 -5.08 -6.38 5.97
CA ILE A 43 -3.66 -6.71 6.20
C ILE A 43 -3.03 -5.74 7.21
N THR A 44 -3.28 -4.45 7.02
CA THR A 44 -2.59 -3.39 7.76
C THR A 44 -3.29 -3.04 9.06
N GLY A 45 -4.59 -3.35 9.17
CA GLY A 45 -5.46 -2.99 10.29
C GLY A 45 -5.82 -1.50 10.33
N MET A 46 -5.61 -0.77 9.22
CA MET A 46 -6.01 0.64 9.12
C MET A 46 -7.47 0.76 8.69
N ASP A 47 -8.06 1.93 8.92
CA ASP A 47 -9.41 2.22 8.43
C ASP A 47 -9.49 2.11 6.91
N ARG A 48 -10.62 1.61 6.42
CA ARG A 48 -10.87 1.43 4.99
C ARG A 48 -10.67 2.70 4.18
N GLU A 49 -11.06 3.86 4.73
CA GLU A 49 -10.87 5.16 4.08
C GLU A 49 -9.38 5.52 3.92
N ALA A 50 -8.54 5.18 4.91
CA ALA A 50 -7.10 5.39 4.81
C ALA A 50 -6.47 4.48 3.75
N ALA A 51 -6.88 3.21 3.72
CA ALA A 51 -6.44 2.27 2.68
C ALA A 51 -6.87 2.73 1.28
N GLU A 52 -8.09 3.27 1.15
CA GLU A 52 -8.60 3.80 -0.12
C GLU A 52 -7.81 5.02 -0.62
N LYS A 53 -7.39 5.92 0.28
CA LYS A 53 -6.51 7.04 -0.07
C LYS A 53 -5.17 6.55 -0.60
N ILE A 54 -4.56 5.56 0.05
CA ILE A 54 -3.26 5.00 -0.35
C ILE A 54 -3.38 4.30 -1.71
N VAL A 55 -4.39 3.45 -1.91
CA VAL A 55 -4.62 2.75 -3.19
C VAL A 55 -4.97 3.71 -4.32
N THR A 56 -5.71 4.77 -4.03
CA THR A 56 -6.06 5.77 -5.05
C THR A 56 -4.85 6.60 -5.46
N LYS A 57 -4.02 7.05 -4.49
CA LYS A 57 -2.76 7.74 -4.78
C LYS A 57 -1.82 6.84 -5.60
N ALA A 58 -1.73 5.57 -5.24
CA ALA A 58 -0.97 4.55 -5.95
C ALA A 58 -1.38 4.40 -7.43
N ARG A 59 -2.66 4.60 -7.78
CA ARG A 59 -3.16 4.59 -9.17
C ARG A 59 -2.83 5.86 -9.96
N GLN A 60 -2.51 6.95 -9.27
CA GLN A 60 -2.29 8.27 -9.87
C GLN A 60 -0.79 8.62 -9.98
N THR A 61 0.09 7.78 -9.44
CA THR A 61 1.56 7.90 -9.51
C THR A 61 2.10 7.36 -10.83
#